data_AF-A0AAV9ZEC5-F1
#
_entry.id   AF-A0AAV9ZEC5-F1
#
_cell.length_a   1.000
_cell.length_b   1.000
_cell.length_c   1.000
_cell.angle_alpha   90.00
_cell.angle_beta   90.00
_cell.angle_gamma   90.00
#
_symmetry.space_group_name_H-M   'P 1'
#
loop_
_entity.id
_entity.type
_entity.pdbx_description
1 polymer ?
#
loop_
_entity_poly.entity_id
_entity_poly.type
_entity_poly.pdbx_seq_one_letter_code
_entity_poly.pdbx_strand_id
1 'polypeptide(L)'
;MQSYAPRTEISTYCSLCGSVDTATVQRSTFNVHAKQSDVPPSVERCVDGVQNNAEQTLQPKPFVQRPESLSAPSFEIDPFVQLSLHEKDSVVHFLVVTSRSTALALRNMIARHENMSRLTLERKEKNAANLQIEFGNHRCTKACLILRSEAIRAGITSAPAITATDFQEASLILRLRSGKRKVVVKQENPRKRRKTADENIVVREFPIILSQAEKDKIVREFRESTSNMALKRYECSFCGKLEAASEVKMKSVTSLDIGLLDKAVERLRITCSQPHIETFSRQSLINDSTYVLCHLCNLSVTNNVFRSLPLRSYANGLWIGEVPSELRDLTFLEEQCIARARATRCMYKINLGPTGQLAARGNVCILPQDASSFL
;
A
#
# COMPACT_ATOMS: atom_id res chain seq x y z
N MET A 1 -15.98 57.25 16.63
CA MET A 1 -16.15 55.91 17.25
C MET A 1 -16.37 54.93 16.10
N GLN A 2 -15.62 53.85 15.87
CA GLN A 2 -14.62 53.09 16.65
C GLN A 2 -13.40 52.78 15.75
N SER A 3 -12.17 53.18 16.11
CA SER A 3 -11.11 52.36 16.73
C SER A 3 -10.52 51.20 15.88
N TYR A 4 -9.37 51.50 15.26
CA TYR A 4 -8.17 50.64 15.06
C TYR A 4 -7.89 49.69 16.27
N ALA A 5 -7.18 48.56 16.23
CA ALA A 5 -6.38 47.77 15.25
C ALA A 5 -6.19 46.33 15.86
N PRO A 6 -5.26 45.42 15.47
CA PRO A 6 -4.30 45.43 14.36
C PRO A 6 -4.21 44.15 13.49
N ARG A 7 -3.48 44.25 12.38
CA ARG A 7 -2.94 43.10 11.63
C ARG A 7 -1.70 42.56 12.35
N THR A 8 -1.55 41.24 12.37
CA THR A 8 -0.33 40.55 12.79
C THR A 8 0.70 40.51 11.65
N GLU A 9 1.81 41.22 11.82
CA GLU A 9 3.01 41.06 10.97
C GLU A 9 3.93 40.01 11.59
N ILE A 10 4.44 39.09 10.76
CA ILE A 10 5.42 38.07 11.18
C ILE A 10 6.79 38.53 10.69
N SER A 11 7.65 38.95 11.62
CA SER A 11 9.04 39.31 11.35
C SER A 11 9.97 38.10 11.50
N THR A 12 10.73 37.79 10.47
CA THR A 12 11.86 36.83 10.53
C THR A 12 13.17 37.57 10.65
N TYR A 13 13.84 37.39 11.80
CA TYR A 13 15.10 38.05 12.13
C TYR A 13 16.30 37.25 11.57
N CYS A 14 17.11 37.87 10.70
CA CYS A 14 18.36 37.28 10.20
C CYS A 14 19.54 37.70 11.09
N SER A 15 20.04 36.78 11.91
CA SER A 15 21.03 37.06 12.96
C SER A 15 22.49 37.19 12.48
N LEU A 16 22.74 37.55 11.22
CA LEU A 16 24.08 37.58 10.61
C LEU A 16 24.48 38.88 9.91
N CYS A 17 23.60 39.87 9.74
CA CYS A 17 23.94 41.13 9.03
C CYS A 17 23.42 42.44 9.63
N GLY A 18 22.70 42.42 10.76
CA GLY A 18 22.49 43.60 11.62
C GLY A 18 21.88 44.86 10.98
N SER A 19 21.13 44.72 9.88
CA SER A 19 20.58 45.82 9.08
C SER A 19 19.10 45.58 8.79
N VAL A 20 18.31 46.67 8.75
CA VAL A 20 16.85 46.64 8.56
C VAL A 20 16.51 47.33 7.24
N ASP A 21 16.48 46.55 6.16
CA ASP A 21 16.09 47.05 4.84
C ASP A 21 14.57 47.10 4.68
N THR A 22 14.03 48.29 4.47
CA THR A 22 12.60 48.53 4.17
C THR A 22 12.38 48.62 2.66
N ALA A 23 12.37 47.46 1.99
CA ALA A 23 12.11 47.37 0.56
C ALA A 23 10.62 47.56 0.22
N THR A 24 10.28 48.72 -0.35
CA THR A 24 8.92 48.99 -0.87
C THR A 24 8.76 48.37 -2.26
N VAL A 25 7.98 47.30 -2.40
CA VAL A 25 7.73 46.64 -3.69
C VAL A 25 6.68 47.41 -4.49
N GLN A 26 7.13 48.27 -5.41
CA GLN A 26 6.27 48.81 -6.47
C GLN A 26 5.94 47.71 -7.49
N ARG A 27 4.66 47.58 -7.86
CA ARG A 27 4.24 46.73 -8.99
C ARG A 27 4.63 47.42 -10.31
N SER A 28 5.54 46.83 -11.07
CA SER A 28 5.80 47.22 -12.45
C SER A 28 4.71 46.65 -13.38
N THR A 29 3.93 47.54 -13.99
CA THR A 29 3.03 47.22 -15.09
C THR A 29 3.81 47.16 -16.40
N PHE A 30 3.81 46.02 -17.09
CA PHE A 30 4.30 45.93 -18.46
C PHE A 30 3.20 46.36 -19.44
N ASN A 31 3.40 47.53 -20.07
CA ASN A 31 2.59 48.01 -21.19
C ASN A 31 3.21 47.53 -22.50
N VAL A 32 2.38 46.95 -23.40
CA VAL A 32 2.73 46.77 -24.81
C VAL A 32 1.55 47.26 -25.67
N HIS A 33 1.66 48.52 -26.10
CA HIS A 33 0.98 49.08 -27.27
C HIS A 33 2.04 49.21 -28.38
N ALA A 34 1.73 49.12 -29.68
CA ALA A 34 0.48 48.78 -30.37
C ALA A 34 0.81 48.46 -31.85
N LYS A 35 -0.16 47.91 -32.59
CA LYS A 35 -0.57 48.51 -33.87
C LYS A 35 -1.98 48.06 -34.27
N GLN A 36 -2.80 49.04 -34.65
CA GLN A 36 -4.16 48.87 -35.16
C GLN A 36 -4.15 48.80 -36.69
N SER A 37 -5.20 48.20 -37.25
CA SER A 37 -5.82 48.68 -38.51
C SER A 37 -7.26 48.19 -38.63
N ASP A 38 -8.18 49.03 -38.16
CA ASP A 38 -9.50 49.38 -38.77
C ASP A 38 -10.63 48.34 -38.97
N VAL A 39 -11.86 48.89 -39.09
CA VAL A 39 -13.15 48.27 -38.71
C VAL A 39 -14.26 48.48 -39.82
N PRO A 40 -15.59 48.27 -39.64
CA PRO A 40 -16.46 47.47 -40.55
C PRO A 40 -17.47 48.38 -41.34
N PRO A 41 -18.70 47.99 -41.80
CA PRO A 41 -19.78 47.14 -41.21
C PRO A 41 -19.91 45.78 -41.99
N SER A 42 -20.99 44.97 -42.05
CA SER A 42 -22.44 45.09 -41.75
C SER A 42 -23.00 43.69 -41.36
N VAL A 43 -23.78 43.55 -40.28
CA VAL A 43 -25.27 43.45 -40.28
C VAL A 43 -25.85 42.53 -41.37
N GLU A 44 -26.44 41.38 -40.99
CA GLU A 44 -27.86 41.07 -41.25
C GLU A 44 -28.43 39.83 -40.50
N ARG A 45 -29.60 40.06 -39.88
CA ARG A 45 -30.80 39.21 -39.66
C ARG A 45 -30.71 37.76 -39.18
N CYS A 46 -31.40 37.51 -38.07
CA CYS A 46 -32.12 36.26 -37.79
C CYS A 46 -33.26 36.05 -38.79
N VAL A 47 -33.48 34.81 -39.23
CA VAL A 47 -34.77 34.30 -39.78
C VAL A 47 -34.95 32.85 -39.31
N ASP A 48 -36.20 32.46 -39.06
CA ASP A 48 -36.59 31.20 -38.44
C ASP A 48 -36.29 29.94 -39.27
N GLY A 49 -36.09 28.83 -38.55
CA GLY A 49 -35.83 27.51 -39.13
C GLY A 49 -36.52 26.39 -38.34
N VAL A 50 -37.85 26.40 -38.29
CA VAL A 50 -38.64 25.30 -37.72
C VAL A 50 -38.52 24.07 -38.63
N GLN A 51 -37.88 23.00 -38.13
CA GLN A 51 -38.04 21.65 -38.70
C GLN A 51 -38.32 20.64 -37.60
N ASN A 52 -39.54 20.10 -37.65
CA ASN A 52 -39.92 18.86 -36.99
C ASN A 52 -38.99 17.72 -37.44
N ASN A 53 -38.66 16.78 -36.55
CA ASN A 53 -38.54 15.38 -36.95
C ASN A 53 -38.59 14.38 -35.78
N ALA A 54 -39.54 13.46 -35.92
CA ALA A 54 -39.53 12.06 -35.45
C ALA A 54 -39.21 11.75 -33.98
N GLU A 55 -40.25 11.40 -33.22
CA GLU A 55 -40.15 10.42 -32.13
C GLU A 55 -39.52 9.11 -32.65
N GLN A 56 -38.32 8.78 -32.17
CA GLN A 56 -37.75 7.45 -32.37
C GLN A 56 -38.07 6.57 -31.16
N THR A 57 -39.03 5.67 -31.35
CA THR A 57 -39.39 4.62 -30.39
C THR A 57 -38.19 3.70 -30.12
N LEU A 58 -37.51 3.92 -28.99
CA LEU A 58 -36.41 3.07 -28.53
C LEU A 58 -36.91 1.66 -28.20
N GLN A 59 -36.66 0.70 -29.08
CA GLN A 59 -36.83 -0.71 -28.74
C GLN A 59 -35.76 -1.17 -27.75
N PRO A 60 -36.10 -2.02 -26.76
CA PRO A 60 -35.13 -2.53 -25.79
C PRO A 60 -34.12 -3.45 -26.48
N LYS A 61 -32.82 -3.10 -26.38
CA LYS A 61 -31.72 -3.97 -26.85
C LYS A 61 -31.77 -5.33 -26.11
N PRO A 62 -31.52 -6.45 -26.82
CA PRO A 62 -31.44 -7.75 -26.19
C PRO A 62 -30.31 -7.81 -25.14
N PHE A 63 -30.59 -8.48 -24.04
CA PHE A 63 -29.71 -8.59 -22.88
C PHE A 63 -28.47 -9.44 -23.23
N VAL A 64 -27.35 -8.78 -23.52
CA VAL A 64 -26.08 -9.46 -23.81
C VAL A 64 -25.65 -10.25 -22.58
N GLN A 65 -25.54 -11.58 -22.73
CA GLN A 65 -25.09 -12.45 -21.64
C GLN A 65 -23.68 -12.05 -21.20
N ARG A 66 -23.53 -11.85 -19.88
CA ARG A 66 -22.26 -11.45 -19.27
C ARG A 66 -21.22 -12.56 -19.49
N PRO A 67 -20.00 -12.25 -19.96
CA PRO A 67 -18.93 -13.24 -20.05
C PRO A 67 -18.67 -13.90 -18.70
N GLU A 68 -18.36 -15.19 -18.72
CA GLU A 68 -18.12 -15.99 -17.52
C GLU A 68 -17.08 -15.33 -16.61
N SER A 69 -17.36 -15.35 -15.30
CA SER A 69 -16.50 -14.70 -14.32
C SER A 69 -15.14 -15.39 -14.27
N LEU A 70 -14.11 -14.68 -14.73
CA LEU A 70 -12.71 -15.02 -14.46
C LEU A 70 -12.55 -15.31 -12.96
N SER A 71 -12.22 -16.56 -12.64
CA SER A 71 -12.02 -17.03 -11.29
C SER A 71 -10.88 -16.26 -10.63
N ALA A 72 -11.03 -15.94 -9.35
CA ALA A 72 -9.95 -15.32 -8.59
C ALA A 72 -8.75 -16.30 -8.55
N PRO A 73 -7.50 -15.80 -8.62
CA PRO A 73 -6.32 -16.66 -8.58
C PRO A 73 -6.33 -17.47 -7.27
N SER A 74 -6.51 -18.78 -7.40
CA SER A 74 -6.30 -19.72 -6.32
C SER A 74 -4.84 -19.64 -5.90
N PHE A 75 -4.58 -19.46 -4.61
CA PHE A 75 -3.26 -19.80 -4.07
C PHE A 75 -3.06 -21.30 -4.31
N GLU A 76 -2.13 -21.66 -5.18
CA GLU A 76 -1.81 -23.06 -5.46
C GLU A 76 -1.39 -23.75 -4.16
N ILE A 77 -2.19 -24.74 -3.75
CA ILE A 77 -1.96 -25.59 -2.57
C ILE A 77 -0.81 -26.60 -2.86
N ASP A 78 -0.27 -26.58 -4.07
CA ASP A 78 0.65 -27.55 -4.65
C ASP A 78 2.14 -27.55 -4.20
N PRO A 79 2.70 -26.61 -3.41
CA PRO A 79 4.11 -26.72 -3.04
C PRO A 79 4.38 -27.80 -1.99
N PHE A 80 3.38 -28.37 -1.31
CA PHE A 80 3.55 -29.34 -0.22
C PHE A 80 3.00 -30.73 -0.56
N VAL A 81 3.71 -31.77 -0.11
CA VAL A 81 3.35 -33.18 -0.35
C VAL A 81 2.94 -33.90 0.92
N GLN A 82 2.02 -34.86 0.78
CA GLN A 82 1.66 -35.81 1.84
C GLN A 82 2.66 -36.97 1.82
N LEU A 83 3.31 -37.18 2.97
CA LEU A 83 4.32 -38.21 3.21
C LEU A 83 4.08 -38.86 4.56
N SER A 84 4.42 -40.15 4.68
CA SER A 84 4.51 -40.84 5.98
C SER A 84 5.60 -40.21 6.87
N LEU A 85 5.54 -40.44 8.18
CA LEU A 85 6.54 -39.88 9.11
C LEU A 85 7.96 -40.35 8.78
N HIS A 86 8.12 -41.61 8.36
CA HIS A 86 9.41 -42.17 7.94
C HIS A 86 9.96 -41.51 6.66
N GLU A 87 9.10 -41.24 5.68
CA GLU A 87 9.50 -40.50 4.47
C GLU A 87 9.88 -39.05 4.81
N LYS A 88 9.13 -38.37 5.69
CA LYS A 88 9.50 -37.02 6.15
C LYS A 88 10.88 -37.00 6.84
N ASP A 89 11.13 -37.94 7.75
CA ASP A 89 12.45 -38.12 8.40
C ASP A 89 13.55 -38.38 7.36
N SER A 90 13.29 -39.25 6.38
CA SER A 90 14.23 -39.58 5.30
C SER A 90 14.56 -38.36 4.44
N VAL A 91 13.57 -37.54 4.08
CA VAL A 91 13.77 -36.28 3.33
C VAL A 91 14.58 -35.29 4.15
N VAL A 92 14.26 -35.08 5.44
CA VAL A 92 15.02 -34.18 6.31
C VAL A 92 16.46 -34.63 6.45
N HIS A 93 16.69 -35.91 6.75
CA HIS A 93 18.03 -36.47 6.88
C HIS A 93 18.84 -36.31 5.59
N PHE A 94 18.25 -36.63 4.43
CA PHE A 94 18.86 -36.42 3.13
C PHE A 94 19.25 -34.95 2.91
N LEU A 95 18.32 -34.01 3.16
CA LEU A 95 18.56 -32.57 2.99
C LEU A 95 19.64 -32.01 3.90
N VAL A 96 19.82 -32.58 5.09
CA VAL A 96 20.86 -32.18 6.07
C VAL A 96 22.23 -32.72 5.68
N VAL A 97 22.29 -33.96 5.18
CA VAL A 97 23.55 -34.67 4.86
C VAL A 97 24.09 -34.34 3.47
N THR A 98 23.26 -34.41 2.42
CA THR A 98 23.74 -34.22 1.03
C THR A 98 23.84 -32.76 0.62
N SER A 99 23.01 -31.89 1.20
CA SER A 99 23.14 -30.47 0.94
C SER A 99 24.28 -29.91 1.79
N ARG A 100 25.23 -29.21 1.15
CA ARG A 100 25.96 -28.11 1.81
C ARG A 100 24.99 -26.95 2.09
N SER A 101 23.94 -27.22 2.86
CA SER A 101 22.83 -26.31 3.11
C SER A 101 23.39 -25.06 3.77
N THR A 102 23.23 -23.93 3.09
CA THR A 102 23.53 -22.63 3.68
C THR A 102 22.68 -22.45 4.94
N ALA A 103 23.15 -21.67 5.91
CA ALA A 103 22.38 -21.38 7.11
C ALA A 103 20.97 -20.86 6.78
N LEU A 104 20.80 -20.16 5.65
CA LEU A 104 19.51 -19.69 5.14
C LEU A 104 18.58 -20.84 4.74
N ALA A 105 19.07 -21.88 4.06
CA ALA A 105 18.25 -23.04 3.69
C ALA A 105 17.70 -23.76 4.93
N LEU A 106 18.56 -24.06 5.91
CA LEU A 106 18.15 -24.68 7.18
C LEU A 106 17.15 -23.79 7.94
N ARG A 107 17.35 -22.47 7.98
CA ARG A 107 16.42 -21.51 8.59
C ARG A 107 15.05 -21.44 7.92
N ASN A 108 14.98 -21.73 6.61
CA ASN A 108 13.72 -21.82 5.86
C ASN A 108 13.03 -23.18 6.06
N MET A 109 13.77 -24.25 6.34
CA MET A 109 13.21 -25.53 6.78
C MET A 109 12.60 -25.42 8.19
N ILE A 110 13.28 -24.78 9.15
CA ILE A 110 12.80 -24.67 10.55
C ILE A 110 11.39 -24.12 10.66
N ALA A 111 11.02 -23.14 9.82
CA ALA A 111 9.67 -22.57 9.83
C ALA A 111 8.54 -23.58 9.51
N ARG A 112 8.89 -24.77 9.02
CA ARG A 112 7.97 -25.84 8.59
C ARG A 112 8.07 -27.11 9.43
N HIS A 113 8.88 -27.11 10.48
CA HIS A 113 9.08 -28.26 11.37
C HIS A 113 8.70 -27.91 12.80
N GLU A 114 7.92 -28.79 13.43
CA GLU A 114 7.43 -28.60 14.78
C GLU A 114 8.58 -28.68 15.80
N ASN A 115 8.49 -27.92 16.89
CA ASN A 115 9.47 -27.85 17.98
C ASN A 115 10.90 -27.41 17.60
N MET A 116 11.13 -27.00 16.35
CA MET A 116 12.42 -26.43 15.89
C MET A 116 12.49 -24.92 16.15
N SER A 117 13.64 -24.41 16.62
CA SER A 117 13.82 -22.97 16.88
C SER A 117 15.01 -22.38 16.12
N ARG A 118 14.81 -21.26 15.41
CA ARG A 118 15.90 -20.48 14.79
C ARG A 118 16.86 -19.83 15.79
N LEU A 119 16.43 -19.70 17.05
CA LEU A 119 17.16 -19.00 18.11
C LEU A 119 17.65 -19.96 19.19
N THR A 120 18.81 -19.65 19.78
CA THR A 120 19.28 -20.26 21.04
C THR A 120 18.44 -19.81 22.22
N LEU A 121 18.64 -20.40 23.40
CA LEU A 121 18.02 -19.97 24.66
C LEU A 121 18.35 -18.49 24.98
N GLU A 122 19.55 -18.03 24.62
CA GLU A 122 19.99 -16.63 24.70
C GLU A 122 19.39 -15.70 23.64
N ARG A 123 18.45 -16.19 22.81
CA ARG A 123 17.83 -15.48 21.69
C ARG A 123 18.78 -15.06 20.56
N LYS A 124 19.98 -15.65 20.46
CA LYS A 124 20.92 -15.45 19.34
C LYS A 124 20.54 -16.37 18.17
N GLU A 125 20.76 -15.95 16.92
CA GLU A 125 20.54 -16.83 15.77
C GLU A 125 21.49 -18.04 15.80
N LYS A 126 20.96 -19.24 15.53
CA LYS A 126 21.80 -20.44 15.37
C LYS A 126 22.60 -20.38 14.06
N ASN A 127 23.85 -20.84 14.12
CA ASN A 127 24.72 -21.03 12.96
C ASN A 127 24.35 -22.33 12.20
N ALA A 128 24.97 -22.60 11.04
CA ALA A 128 24.63 -23.77 10.23
C ALA A 128 24.87 -25.10 10.97
N ALA A 129 26.01 -25.24 11.66
CA ALA A 129 26.37 -26.47 12.38
C ALA A 129 25.37 -26.82 13.49
N ASN A 130 24.97 -25.85 14.31
CA ASN A 130 23.97 -26.05 15.36
C ASN A 130 22.62 -26.49 14.79
N LEU A 131 22.24 -25.95 13.63
CA LEU A 131 21.00 -26.34 12.94
C LEU A 131 21.09 -27.74 12.33
N GLN A 132 22.25 -28.14 11.79
CA GLN A 132 22.47 -29.51 11.30
C GLN A 132 22.36 -30.53 12.44
N ILE A 133 22.94 -30.23 13.62
CA ILE A 133 22.82 -31.09 14.81
C ILE A 133 21.36 -31.17 15.30
N GLU A 134 20.64 -30.05 15.33
CA GLU A 134 19.23 -30.02 15.75
C GLU A 134 18.33 -30.82 14.79
N PHE A 135 18.53 -30.68 13.48
CA PHE A 135 17.82 -31.48 12.48
C PHE A 135 18.23 -32.96 12.47
N GLY A 136 19.49 -33.29 12.76
CA GLY A 136 19.93 -34.69 12.90
C GLY A 136 19.26 -35.43 14.06
N ASN A 137 18.79 -34.69 15.07
CA ASN A 137 18.00 -35.21 16.19
C ASN A 137 16.48 -35.00 16.03
N HIS A 138 16.03 -34.34 14.97
CA HIS A 138 14.62 -34.05 14.74
C HIS A 138 13.86 -35.31 14.30
N ARG A 139 12.68 -35.53 14.87
CA ARG A 139 11.69 -36.52 14.42
C ARG A 139 10.47 -35.77 13.92
N CYS A 140 10.10 -36.02 12.66
CA CYS A 140 9.00 -35.34 12.01
C CYS A 140 7.67 -35.76 12.62
N THR A 141 6.79 -34.78 12.84
CA THR A 141 5.41 -35.00 13.27
C THR A 141 4.46 -34.96 12.07
N LYS A 142 3.17 -35.22 12.31
CA LYS A 142 2.13 -35.01 11.30
C LYS A 142 2.10 -33.54 10.83
N ALA A 143 2.40 -32.59 11.72
CA ALA A 143 2.41 -31.15 11.43
C ALA A 143 3.62 -30.68 10.61
N CYS A 144 4.73 -31.42 10.53
CA CYS A 144 5.89 -31.00 9.72
C CYS A 144 5.55 -31.00 8.21
N LEU A 145 5.94 -29.96 7.47
CA LEU A 145 5.59 -29.75 6.05
C LEU A 145 6.81 -29.79 5.12
N ILE A 146 6.83 -30.79 4.24
CA ILE A 146 7.87 -31.01 3.22
C ILE A 146 7.43 -30.44 1.87
N LEU A 147 8.32 -29.70 1.20
CA LEU A 147 8.05 -29.19 -0.14
C LEU A 147 8.15 -30.30 -1.20
N ARG A 148 7.33 -30.24 -2.25
CA ARG A 148 7.40 -31.16 -3.41
C ARG A 148 8.81 -31.20 -4.00
N SER A 149 9.46 -30.05 -4.13
CA SER A 149 10.85 -29.92 -4.60
C SER A 149 11.88 -30.56 -3.67
N GLU A 150 11.59 -30.69 -2.38
CA GLU A 150 12.46 -31.34 -1.39
C GLU A 150 12.30 -32.86 -1.41
N ALA A 151 11.06 -33.34 -1.50
CA ALA A 151 10.76 -34.75 -1.69
C ALA A 151 11.40 -35.29 -2.98
N ILE A 152 11.25 -34.58 -4.11
CA ILE A 152 11.89 -34.93 -5.39
C ILE A 152 13.42 -34.98 -5.26
N ARG A 153 14.04 -34.02 -4.58
CA ARG A 153 15.50 -34.02 -4.35
C ARG A 153 15.97 -35.22 -3.55
N ALA A 154 15.16 -35.74 -2.63
CA ALA A 154 15.42 -36.95 -1.86
C ALA A 154 14.99 -38.26 -2.58
N GLY A 155 14.60 -38.18 -3.86
CA GLY A 155 14.20 -39.33 -4.69
C GLY A 155 12.72 -39.69 -4.65
N ILE A 156 11.89 -38.99 -3.88
CA ILE A 156 10.44 -39.24 -3.80
C ILE A 156 9.72 -38.38 -4.85
N THR A 157 9.51 -38.95 -6.03
CA THR A 157 8.95 -38.25 -7.21
C THR A 157 7.42 -38.28 -7.29
N SER A 158 6.78 -39.30 -6.73
CA SER A 158 5.34 -39.60 -6.91
C SER A 158 4.46 -39.26 -5.70
N ALA A 159 4.94 -38.46 -4.76
CA ALA A 159 4.17 -38.10 -3.57
C ALA A 159 2.92 -37.26 -3.92
N PRO A 160 1.72 -37.59 -3.39
CA PRO A 160 0.51 -36.82 -3.60
C PRO A 160 0.61 -35.45 -2.92
N ALA A 161 -0.16 -34.46 -3.41
CA ALA A 161 -0.29 -33.17 -2.76
C ALA A 161 -0.94 -33.34 -1.37
N ILE A 162 -0.54 -32.49 -0.41
CA ILE A 162 -1.20 -32.49 0.91
C ILE A 162 -2.67 -32.08 0.81
N THR A 163 -3.56 -32.73 1.58
CA THR A 163 -4.97 -32.33 1.60
C THR A 163 -5.11 -30.93 2.22
N ALA A 164 -6.14 -30.19 1.80
CA ALA A 164 -6.39 -28.85 2.33
C ALA A 164 -6.64 -28.85 3.86
N THR A 165 -7.24 -29.93 4.38
CA THR A 165 -7.49 -30.12 5.81
C THR A 165 -6.20 -30.35 6.59
N ASP A 166 -5.36 -31.30 6.14
CA ASP A 166 -4.07 -31.60 6.78
C ASP A 166 -3.14 -30.37 6.76
N PHE A 167 -3.13 -29.63 5.65
CA PHE A 167 -2.36 -28.38 5.54
C PHE A 167 -2.86 -27.31 6.51
N GLN A 168 -4.17 -27.16 6.66
CA GLN A 168 -4.74 -26.21 7.63
C GLN A 168 -4.33 -26.58 9.06
N GLU A 169 -4.48 -27.83 9.47
CA GLU A 169 -4.09 -28.33 10.79
C GLU A 169 -2.58 -28.11 11.05
N ALA A 170 -1.73 -28.54 10.12
CA ALA A 170 -0.28 -28.31 10.17
C ALA A 170 0.08 -26.81 10.26
N SER A 171 -0.58 -25.95 9.48
CA SER A 171 -0.31 -24.51 9.48
C SER A 171 -0.67 -23.83 10.81
N LEU A 172 -1.72 -24.31 11.49
CA LEU A 172 -2.11 -23.84 12.82
C LEU A 172 -1.08 -24.24 13.87
N ILE A 173 -0.64 -25.50 13.87
CA ILE A 173 0.35 -26.04 14.82
C ILE A 173 1.70 -25.34 14.65
N LEU A 174 2.22 -25.30 13.42
CA LEU A 174 3.49 -24.63 13.09
C LEU A 174 3.43 -23.10 13.26
N ARG A 175 2.23 -22.53 13.48
CA ARG A 175 1.96 -21.09 13.45
C ARG A 175 2.50 -20.44 12.17
N LEU A 176 2.45 -21.17 11.06
CA LEU A 176 2.70 -20.66 9.72
C LEU A 176 1.62 -19.61 9.45
N ARG A 177 1.95 -18.36 9.77
CA ARG A 177 1.04 -17.23 9.61
C ARG A 177 0.79 -17.01 8.12
N SER A 178 -0.25 -17.67 7.60
CA SER A 178 -1.02 -17.24 6.44
C SER A 178 -1.18 -15.73 6.53
N GLY A 179 -0.47 -15.03 5.65
CA GLY A 179 0.20 -13.77 5.94
C GLY A 179 -0.60 -12.86 6.86
N LYS A 180 -0.37 -12.96 8.19
CA LYS A 180 -0.92 -11.97 9.11
C LYS A 180 -0.25 -10.68 8.70
N ARG A 181 -1.00 -9.86 7.93
CA ARG A 181 -0.93 -8.40 7.97
C ARG A 181 -0.49 -8.06 9.38
N LYS A 182 0.35 -7.03 9.52
CA LYS A 182 0.39 -6.29 10.78
C LYS A 182 -1.02 -5.71 11.00
N VAL A 183 -1.94 -6.53 11.52
CA VAL A 183 -2.50 -6.28 12.84
C VAL A 183 -1.27 -5.95 13.68
N VAL A 184 -0.95 -4.66 13.61
CA VAL A 184 -0.58 -3.89 14.77
C VAL A 184 -1.63 -4.33 15.79
N VAL A 185 -1.27 -5.38 16.53
CA VAL A 185 -1.52 -5.39 17.94
C VAL A 185 -0.94 -4.05 18.34
N LYS A 186 -1.82 -3.02 18.36
CA LYS A 186 -1.69 -1.94 19.31
C LYS A 186 -1.32 -2.70 20.55
N GLN A 187 -0.14 -2.44 21.11
CA GLN A 187 0.12 -2.86 22.46
C GLN A 187 -1.03 -2.25 23.24
N GLU A 188 -2.06 -3.07 23.50
CA GLU A 188 -3.10 -2.71 24.44
C GLU A 188 -2.31 -2.49 25.70
N ASN A 189 -2.24 -1.21 26.09
CA ASN A 189 -1.47 -0.76 27.23
C ASN A 189 -1.64 -1.80 28.34
N PRO A 190 -0.56 -2.39 28.87
CA PRO A 190 -0.66 -3.49 29.86
C PRO A 190 -1.39 -3.11 31.17
N ARG A 191 -1.91 -1.88 31.25
CA ARG A 191 -2.74 -1.28 32.29
C ARG A 191 -4.18 -1.82 32.43
N LYS A 192 -4.71 -2.68 31.54
CA LYS A 192 -6.13 -3.11 31.61
C LYS A 192 -6.41 -4.56 32.04
N ARG A 193 -5.42 -5.33 32.49
CA ARG A 193 -5.63 -6.72 32.96
C ARG A 193 -5.03 -7.10 34.33
N ARG A 194 -4.89 -6.11 35.22
CA ARG A 194 -4.82 -6.33 36.68
C ARG A 194 -5.93 -5.51 37.35
N LYS A 195 -7.04 -6.17 37.67
CA LYS A 195 -8.12 -5.59 38.47
C LYS A 195 -8.78 -6.65 39.37
N THR A 196 -7.94 -7.33 40.16
CA THR A 196 -8.29 -8.08 41.37
C THR A 196 -7.03 -8.18 42.23
N ALA A 197 -7.12 -7.72 43.49
CA ALA A 197 -6.18 -7.93 44.59
C ALA A 197 -4.67 -7.69 44.30
N ASP A 198 -4.25 -6.42 44.34
CA ASP A 198 -3.04 -6.01 45.08
C ASP A 198 -3.12 -4.50 45.36
N GLU A 199 -3.60 -4.12 46.54
CA GLU A 199 -3.75 -2.72 46.98
C GLU A 199 -2.47 -2.16 47.63
N ASN A 200 -1.30 -2.59 47.15
CA ASN A 200 -0.07 -1.80 47.33
C ASN A 200 0.03 -0.78 46.20
N ILE A 201 -0.63 0.37 46.38
CA ILE A 201 -0.33 1.58 45.62
C ILE A 201 1.06 2.06 46.07
N VAL A 202 2.10 1.46 45.46
CA VAL A 202 3.47 1.96 45.54
C VAL A 202 3.41 3.45 45.23
N VAL A 203 3.88 4.25 46.19
CA VAL A 203 4.04 5.69 46.03
C VAL A 203 4.74 5.92 44.71
N ARG A 204 4.03 6.49 43.73
CA ARG A 204 4.61 6.75 42.42
C ARG A 204 5.71 7.76 42.66
N GLU A 205 6.96 7.34 42.49
CA GLU A 205 8.10 8.23 42.49
C GLU A 205 7.76 9.43 41.59
N PHE A 206 7.98 10.61 42.16
CA PHE A 206 7.74 11.88 41.50
C PHE A 206 8.44 11.85 40.13
N PRO A 207 7.86 12.39 39.04
CA PRO A 207 8.40 12.23 37.69
C PRO A 207 9.91 12.52 37.65
N ILE A 208 10.68 11.49 37.29
CA ILE A 208 12.14 11.51 37.28
C ILE A 208 12.61 12.71 36.47
N ILE A 209 13.37 13.60 37.10
CA ILE A 209 13.95 14.76 36.43
C ILE A 209 15.03 14.26 35.48
N LEU A 210 14.71 14.25 34.18
CA LEU A 210 15.66 13.86 33.13
C LEU A 210 16.94 14.70 33.21
N SER A 211 18.06 14.05 32.95
CA SER A 211 19.36 14.73 32.81
C SER A 211 19.31 15.73 31.65
N GLN A 212 20.19 16.75 31.68
CA GLN A 212 20.22 17.74 30.60
C GLN A 212 20.53 17.10 29.25
N ALA A 213 21.42 16.10 29.21
CA ALA A 213 21.75 15.37 27.99
C ALA A 213 20.54 14.62 27.39
N GLU A 214 19.66 14.05 28.21
CA GLU A 214 18.41 13.43 27.73
C GLU A 214 17.41 14.46 27.21
N LYS A 215 17.28 15.61 27.88
CA LYS A 215 16.45 16.73 27.40
C LYS A 215 16.94 17.24 26.05
N ASP A 216 18.24 17.49 25.92
CA ASP A 216 18.86 17.97 24.68
C ASP A 216 18.75 16.95 23.55
N LYS A 217 18.83 15.64 23.87
CA LYS A 217 18.54 14.56 22.93
C LYS A 217 17.09 14.59 22.45
N ILE A 218 16.12 14.67 23.35
CA ILE A 218 14.69 14.73 23.00
C ILE A 218 14.37 15.97 22.15
N VAL A 219 14.92 17.14 22.51
CA VAL A 219 14.74 18.38 21.73
C VAL A 219 15.34 18.26 20.33
N ARG A 220 16.49 17.58 20.20
CA ARG A 220 17.14 17.32 18.90
C ARG A 220 16.34 16.35 18.05
N GLU A 221 15.96 15.19 18.60
CA GLU A 221 15.11 14.19 17.92
C GLU A 221 13.78 14.80 17.48
N PHE A 222 13.18 15.68 18.30
CA PHE A 222 11.99 16.44 17.94
C PHE A 222 12.26 17.39 16.77
N ARG A 223 13.29 18.25 16.87
CA ARG A 223 13.66 19.20 15.79
C ARG A 223 13.97 18.51 14.47
N GLU A 224 14.66 17.37 14.50
CA GLU A 224 14.95 16.55 13.32
C GLU A 224 13.65 15.97 12.73
N SER A 225 12.80 15.37 13.58
CA SER A 225 11.52 14.76 13.17
C SER A 225 10.47 15.77 12.67
N THR A 226 10.49 17.00 13.17
CA THR A 226 9.60 18.10 12.74
C THR A 226 10.27 19.06 11.76
N SER A 227 11.48 18.76 11.29
CA SER A 227 12.17 19.59 10.30
C SER A 227 11.41 19.61 8.97
N ASN A 228 11.53 20.71 8.22
CA ASN A 228 10.95 20.81 6.88
C ASN A 228 11.39 19.65 5.96
N MET A 229 12.58 19.08 6.17
CA MET A 229 13.07 17.93 5.39
C MET A 229 12.38 16.62 5.79
N ALA A 230 12.17 16.38 7.09
CA ALA A 230 11.46 15.19 7.58
C ALA A 230 9.96 15.23 7.26
N LEU A 231 9.36 16.43 7.27
CA LEU A 231 7.97 16.66 6.88
C LEU A 231 7.78 16.72 5.36
N LYS A 232 8.84 16.92 4.56
CA LYS A 232 8.73 16.95 3.10
C LYS A 232 8.29 15.60 2.56
N ARG A 233 7.24 15.60 1.77
CA ARG A 233 6.74 14.44 1.04
C ARG A 233 6.81 14.72 -0.46
N TYR A 234 6.96 13.65 -1.24
CA TYR A 234 6.80 13.71 -2.68
C TYR A 234 5.74 12.70 -3.13
N GLU A 235 5.02 13.04 -4.17
CA GLU A 235 4.08 12.14 -4.83
C GLU A 235 4.83 11.18 -5.75
N CYS A 236 4.55 9.88 -5.63
CA CYS A 236 5.14 8.88 -6.53
C CYS A 236 4.51 8.93 -7.91
N SER A 237 5.30 9.21 -8.95
CA SER A 237 4.83 9.47 -10.30
C SER A 237 3.98 8.38 -10.93
N PHE A 238 4.21 7.12 -10.55
CA PHE A 238 3.47 5.98 -11.10
C PHE A 238 2.21 5.57 -10.32
N CYS A 239 1.94 6.13 -9.13
CA CYS A 239 0.85 5.64 -8.25
C CYS A 239 0.21 6.67 -7.30
N GLY A 240 0.60 7.95 -7.35
CA GLY A 240 0.04 9.00 -6.49
C GLY A 240 0.34 8.89 -4.99
N LYS A 241 1.14 7.90 -4.56
CA LYS A 241 1.46 7.71 -3.13
C LYS A 241 2.39 8.83 -2.65
N LEU A 242 1.93 9.64 -1.70
CA LEU A 242 2.77 10.57 -0.94
C LEU A 242 3.70 9.82 0.02
N GLU A 243 5.00 9.79 -0.28
CA GLU A 243 6.05 9.15 0.53
C GLU A 243 6.99 10.21 1.12
N ALA A 244 7.66 9.92 2.24
CA ALA A 244 8.62 10.86 2.84
C ALA A 244 9.86 11.07 1.95
N ALA A 245 10.44 12.27 1.98
CA ALA A 245 11.61 12.63 1.17
C ALA A 245 12.83 11.71 1.36
N SER A 246 12.98 11.11 2.55
CA SER A 246 14.03 10.13 2.87
C SER A 246 13.79 8.73 2.28
N GLU A 247 12.55 8.40 1.91
CA GLU A 247 12.15 7.05 1.46
C GLU A 247 12.00 6.94 -0.08
N VAL A 248 11.83 8.07 -0.78
CA VAL A 248 11.71 8.07 -2.24
C VAL A 248 13.01 7.78 -2.96
N LYS A 249 12.91 7.23 -4.18
CA LYS A 249 14.00 7.14 -5.15
C LYS A 249 13.68 8.00 -6.36
N MET A 250 14.62 8.84 -6.73
CA MET A 250 14.54 9.68 -7.92
C MET A 250 15.25 8.99 -9.08
N LYS A 251 14.67 9.05 -10.27
CA LYS A 251 15.22 8.47 -11.51
C LYS A 251 15.01 9.44 -12.65
N SER A 252 16.04 9.69 -13.46
CA SER A 252 15.88 10.55 -14.64
C SER A 252 14.96 9.90 -15.66
N VAL A 253 14.11 10.70 -16.32
CA VAL A 253 13.14 10.26 -17.32
C VAL A 253 13.80 9.49 -18.47
N THR A 254 15.00 9.90 -18.90
CA THR A 254 15.78 9.23 -19.95
C THR A 254 16.45 7.93 -19.50
N SER A 255 16.57 7.71 -18.18
CA SER A 255 17.33 6.59 -17.62
C SER A 255 16.48 5.38 -17.24
N LEU A 256 15.16 5.53 -17.12
CA LEU A 256 14.23 4.54 -16.60
C LEU A 256 13.31 4.03 -17.72
N ASP A 257 13.47 2.77 -18.11
CA ASP A 257 12.60 2.11 -19.09
C ASP A 257 11.23 1.80 -18.46
N ILE A 258 10.21 2.52 -18.95
CA ILE A 258 8.80 2.40 -18.58
C ILE A 258 7.97 1.61 -19.60
N GLY A 259 8.57 1.04 -20.65
CA GLY A 259 7.85 0.42 -21.76
C GLY A 259 6.99 -0.81 -21.38
N LEU A 260 7.27 -1.45 -20.24
CA LEU A 260 6.36 -2.46 -19.65
C LEU A 260 5.03 -1.83 -19.20
N LEU A 261 5.10 -0.64 -18.60
CA LEU A 261 3.96 0.08 -18.06
C LEU A 261 3.12 0.69 -19.19
N ASP A 262 3.76 1.26 -20.21
CA ASP A 262 3.07 1.82 -21.40
C ASP A 262 2.25 0.74 -22.13
N LYS A 263 2.82 -0.46 -22.33
CA LYS A 263 2.10 -1.62 -22.90
C LYS A 263 0.94 -2.12 -22.02
N ALA A 264 0.97 -1.86 -20.72
CA ALA A 264 -0.15 -2.18 -19.84
C ALA A 264 -1.24 -1.11 -19.89
N VAL A 265 -0.87 0.18 -19.90
CA VAL A 265 -1.78 1.31 -20.12
C VAL A 265 -2.50 1.19 -21.45
N GLU A 266 -1.82 0.86 -22.55
CA GLU A 266 -2.46 0.77 -23.86
C GLU A 266 -3.55 -0.32 -23.89
N ARG A 267 -3.29 -1.47 -23.27
CA ARG A 267 -4.31 -2.52 -23.09
C ARG A 267 -5.47 -2.05 -22.20
N LEU A 268 -5.21 -1.24 -21.18
CA LEU A 268 -6.26 -0.67 -20.31
C LEU A 268 -7.12 0.35 -21.05
N ARG A 269 -6.53 1.22 -21.89
CA ARG A 269 -7.28 2.21 -22.69
C ARG A 269 -8.34 1.52 -23.55
N ILE A 270 -7.95 0.44 -24.24
CA ILE A 270 -8.83 -0.38 -25.07
C ILE A 270 -9.86 -1.11 -24.20
N THR A 271 -9.41 -1.85 -23.17
CA THR A 271 -10.28 -2.72 -22.36
C THR A 271 -11.32 -1.94 -21.54
N CYS A 272 -10.96 -0.76 -21.04
CA CYS A 272 -11.83 0.07 -20.21
C CYS A 272 -12.53 1.18 -20.98
N SER A 273 -12.27 1.35 -22.29
CA SER A 273 -12.74 2.49 -23.10
C SER A 273 -12.38 3.85 -22.48
N GLN A 274 -11.18 3.95 -21.91
CA GLN A 274 -10.67 5.15 -21.22
C GLN A 274 -9.37 5.62 -21.89
N PRO A 275 -9.41 6.43 -22.96
CA PRO A 275 -8.22 6.83 -23.70
C PRO A 275 -7.25 7.69 -22.86
N HIS A 276 -7.77 8.42 -21.87
CA HIS A 276 -7.03 9.34 -21.01
C HIS A 276 -6.23 8.67 -19.88
N ILE A 277 -6.08 7.34 -19.86
CA ILE A 277 -5.18 6.67 -18.90
C ILE A 277 -3.73 7.03 -19.26
N GLU A 278 -2.98 7.54 -18.29
CA GLU A 278 -1.54 7.80 -18.41
C GLU A 278 -0.71 6.83 -17.57
N THR A 279 0.55 6.60 -17.99
CA THR A 279 1.51 5.71 -17.32
C THR A 279 2.01 6.29 -16.00
N PHE A 280 2.12 7.62 -15.93
CA PHE A 280 2.56 8.39 -14.77
C PHE A 280 1.88 9.76 -14.77
N SER A 281 1.80 10.40 -13.60
CA SER A 281 1.30 11.77 -13.45
C SER A 281 2.40 12.77 -13.87
N ARG A 282 2.16 13.59 -14.91
CA ARG A 282 3.14 14.62 -15.32
C ARG A 282 3.39 15.65 -14.21
N GLN A 283 2.36 16.00 -13.44
CA GLN A 283 2.41 16.99 -12.36
C GLN A 283 3.31 16.55 -11.19
N SER A 284 3.62 15.26 -11.09
CA SER A 284 4.50 14.70 -10.06
C SER A 284 6.01 14.76 -10.40
N LEU A 285 6.37 15.15 -11.62
CA LEU A 285 7.77 15.20 -12.05
C LEU A 285 8.52 16.32 -11.33
N ILE A 286 9.75 16.04 -10.92
CA ILE A 286 10.66 17.06 -10.40
C ILE A 286 11.48 17.61 -11.57
N ASN A 287 11.43 18.93 -11.76
CA ASN A 287 12.13 19.66 -12.83
C ASN A 287 11.89 19.06 -14.24
N ASP A 288 10.66 18.59 -14.50
CA ASP A 288 10.16 17.97 -15.74
C ASP A 288 10.97 16.79 -16.31
N SER A 289 11.97 16.31 -15.57
CA SER A 289 13.03 15.41 -16.05
C SER A 289 13.36 14.27 -15.09
N THR A 290 12.70 14.24 -13.91
CA THR A 290 12.95 13.25 -12.86
C THR A 290 11.65 12.64 -12.34
N TYR A 291 11.50 11.32 -12.50
CA TYR A 291 10.47 10.51 -11.86
C TYR A 291 10.73 10.36 -10.37
N VAL A 292 9.66 10.41 -9.57
CA VAL A 292 9.68 10.07 -8.14
C VAL A 292 9.08 8.70 -7.94
N LEU A 293 9.81 7.78 -7.32
CA LEU A 293 9.36 6.43 -7.00
C LEU A 293 9.24 6.27 -5.48
N CYS A 294 8.05 5.94 -4.98
CA CYS A 294 7.90 5.41 -3.63
C CYS A 294 8.57 4.03 -3.51
N HIS A 295 8.83 3.60 -2.27
CA HIS A 295 9.49 2.32 -2.00
C HIS A 295 8.86 1.14 -2.76
N LEU A 296 7.52 1.05 -2.78
CA LEU A 296 6.79 -0.04 -3.41
C LEU A 296 6.90 -0.07 -4.94
N CYS A 297 6.97 1.08 -5.61
CA CYS A 297 7.18 1.11 -7.07
C CYS A 297 8.64 0.83 -7.43
N ASN A 298 9.59 1.29 -6.61
CA ASN A 298 11.00 1.01 -6.81
C ASN A 298 11.34 -0.49 -6.64
N LEU A 299 10.58 -1.26 -5.85
CA LEU A 299 10.75 -2.73 -5.77
C LEU A 299 10.48 -3.46 -7.09
N SER A 300 9.74 -2.86 -8.03
CA SER A 300 9.51 -3.39 -9.37
C SER A 300 10.60 -3.01 -10.39
N VAL A 301 11.59 -2.20 -10.01
CA VAL A 301 12.64 -1.69 -10.89
C VAL A 301 13.96 -2.42 -10.65
N THR A 302 14.50 -3.06 -11.68
CA THR A 302 15.82 -3.72 -11.65
C THR A 302 16.63 -3.24 -12.84
N ASN A 303 17.85 -2.73 -12.59
CA ASN A 303 18.75 -2.14 -13.60
C ASN A 303 18.09 -1.03 -14.43
N ASN A 304 17.33 -0.15 -13.76
CA ASN A 304 16.51 0.91 -14.35
C ASN A 304 15.48 0.45 -15.40
N VAL A 305 14.99 -0.79 -15.29
CA VAL A 305 13.88 -1.32 -16.10
C VAL A 305 12.78 -1.82 -15.17
N PHE A 306 11.51 -1.49 -15.44
CA PHE A 306 10.39 -2.12 -14.75
C PHE A 306 10.29 -3.61 -15.14
N ARG A 307 10.48 -4.51 -14.17
CA ARG A 307 10.40 -5.97 -14.35
C ARG A 307 9.03 -6.55 -14.01
N SER A 308 8.20 -5.79 -13.28
CA SER A 308 6.83 -6.15 -12.94
C SER A 308 5.95 -4.91 -12.89
N LEU A 309 4.64 -5.08 -13.05
CA LEU A 309 3.67 -3.99 -12.83
C LEU A 309 3.56 -3.72 -11.33
N PRO A 310 3.85 -2.50 -10.83
CA PRO A 310 3.64 -2.19 -9.43
C PRO A 310 2.16 -2.30 -9.08
N LEU A 311 1.82 -3.03 -8.02
CA LEU A 311 0.43 -3.33 -7.62
C LEU A 311 -0.47 -2.10 -7.49
N ARG A 312 0.10 -0.94 -7.16
CA ARG A 312 -0.62 0.34 -6.99
C ARG A 312 -0.49 1.30 -8.17
N SER A 313 0.18 0.90 -9.26
CA SER A 313 0.42 1.79 -10.38
C SER A 313 -0.83 2.11 -11.18
N TYR A 314 -0.84 3.27 -11.84
CA TYR A 314 -1.88 3.64 -12.80
C TYR A 314 -2.01 2.61 -13.93
N ALA A 315 -0.86 2.10 -14.41
CA ALA A 315 -0.71 1.00 -15.36
C ALA A 315 -1.29 -0.36 -14.87
N ASN A 316 -1.75 -0.46 -13.62
CA ASN A 316 -2.47 -1.61 -13.07
C ASN A 316 -3.98 -1.32 -12.87
N GLY A 317 -4.56 -0.40 -13.67
CA GLY A 317 -5.99 -0.07 -13.64
C GLY A 317 -6.42 0.76 -12.43
N LEU A 318 -5.49 1.54 -11.87
CA LEU A 318 -5.73 2.43 -10.72
C LEU A 318 -5.62 3.92 -11.07
N TRP A 319 -5.59 4.23 -12.37
CA TRP A 319 -5.86 5.58 -12.85
C TRP A 319 -7.34 5.89 -12.60
N ILE A 320 -7.63 7.02 -11.93
CA ILE A 320 -9.00 7.42 -11.60
C ILE A 320 -9.63 8.25 -12.75
N GLY A 321 -8.82 8.72 -13.70
CA GLY A 321 -9.22 9.69 -14.71
C GLY A 321 -8.97 11.13 -14.24
N GLU A 322 -9.53 12.09 -14.97
CA GLU A 322 -9.71 13.43 -14.42
C GLU A 322 -10.72 13.39 -13.27
N VAL A 323 -10.53 14.27 -12.28
CA VAL A 323 -11.52 14.48 -11.22
C VAL A 323 -12.79 15.09 -11.86
N PRO A 324 -13.96 14.42 -11.78
CA PRO A 324 -15.23 14.98 -12.25
C PRO A 324 -15.49 16.35 -11.65
N SER A 325 -16.12 17.25 -12.39
CA SER A 325 -16.50 18.60 -11.94
C SER A 325 -17.16 18.62 -10.55
N GLU A 326 -18.04 17.67 -10.32
CA GLU A 326 -18.81 17.42 -9.11
C GLU A 326 -17.94 17.07 -7.89
N LEU A 327 -16.69 16.67 -8.12
CA LEU A 327 -15.69 16.35 -7.09
C LEU A 327 -14.53 17.36 -7.05
N ARG A 328 -14.55 18.45 -7.84
CA ARG A 328 -13.47 19.46 -7.86
C ARG A 328 -13.54 20.44 -6.69
N ASP A 329 -14.74 20.77 -6.24
CA ASP A 329 -15.00 21.78 -5.20
C ASP A 329 -15.26 21.17 -3.81
N LEU A 330 -14.81 19.93 -3.58
CA LEU A 330 -14.91 19.27 -2.29
C LEU A 330 -14.04 19.98 -1.25
N THR A 331 -14.60 20.21 -0.06
CA THR A 331 -13.80 20.64 1.09
C THR A 331 -12.82 19.54 1.50
N PHE A 332 -11.72 19.91 2.15
CA PHE A 332 -10.75 18.93 2.70
C PHE A 332 -11.41 17.82 3.55
N LEU A 333 -12.49 18.13 4.28
CA LEU A 333 -13.23 17.12 5.05
C LEU A 333 -13.97 16.13 4.16
N GLU A 334 -14.57 16.59 3.06
CA GLU A 334 -15.27 15.75 2.09
C GLU A 334 -14.28 14.90 1.27
N GLU A 335 -13.16 15.48 0.83
CA GLU A 335 -12.05 14.73 0.24
C GLU A 335 -11.57 13.60 1.16
N GLN A 336 -11.35 13.89 2.44
CA GLN A 336 -10.95 12.87 3.42
C GLN A 336 -12.06 11.84 3.67
N CYS A 337 -13.33 12.23 3.66
CA CYS A 337 -14.45 11.30 3.74
C CYS A 337 -14.50 10.35 2.53
N ILE A 338 -14.35 10.87 1.31
CA ILE A 338 -14.34 10.09 0.07
C ILE A 338 -13.09 9.20 -0.03
N ALA A 339 -11.90 9.72 0.29
CA ALA A 339 -10.66 8.94 0.33
C ALA A 339 -10.68 7.83 1.41
N ARG A 340 -11.45 8.03 2.49
CA ARG A 340 -11.70 7.01 3.52
C ARG A 340 -12.87 6.08 3.19
N ALA A 341 -13.79 6.49 2.32
CA ALA A 341 -14.82 5.66 1.70
C ALA A 341 -14.20 4.67 0.69
N ARG A 342 -13.33 3.80 1.21
CA ARG A 342 -12.93 2.59 0.51
C ARG A 342 -14.20 1.82 0.19
N ALA A 343 -14.40 1.49 -1.07
CA ALA A 343 -15.39 0.49 -1.49
C ALA A 343 -15.00 -0.87 -0.89
N THR A 344 -15.35 -1.08 0.38
CA THR A 344 -15.34 -2.40 1.00
C THR A 344 -16.43 -3.19 0.31
N ARG A 345 -16.00 -4.10 -0.57
CA ARG A 345 -16.84 -5.19 -1.09
C ARG A 345 -17.15 -6.10 0.09
N CYS A 346 -18.24 -5.82 0.78
CA CYS A 346 -18.77 -6.71 1.80
C CYS A 346 -19.52 -7.83 1.10
N MET A 347 -19.15 -9.07 1.42
CA MET A 347 -19.99 -10.22 1.15
C MET A 347 -20.83 -10.48 2.39
N TYR A 348 -22.13 -10.28 2.26
CA TYR A 348 -23.10 -10.61 3.29
C TYR A 348 -23.54 -12.05 3.08
N LYS A 349 -23.23 -12.91 4.05
CA LYS A 349 -23.81 -14.26 4.11
C LYS A 349 -25.24 -14.12 4.63
N ILE A 350 -26.21 -14.27 3.74
CA ILE A 350 -27.62 -14.34 4.06
C ILE A 350 -27.95 -15.82 4.30
N ASN A 351 -28.35 -16.15 5.53
CA ASN A 351 -28.81 -17.50 5.86
C ASN A 351 -30.27 -17.64 5.40
N LEU A 352 -30.53 -18.36 4.31
CA LEU A 352 -31.88 -18.74 3.91
C LEU A 352 -32.23 -20.09 4.52
N GLY A 353 -32.58 -20.06 5.81
CA GLY A 353 -33.10 -21.20 6.53
C GLY A 353 -32.12 -22.39 6.64
N PRO A 354 -32.64 -23.62 6.86
CA PRO A 354 -31.82 -24.81 7.12
C PRO A 354 -30.98 -25.30 5.93
N THR A 355 -31.36 -24.95 4.69
CA THR A 355 -30.85 -25.58 3.46
C THR A 355 -30.17 -24.61 2.48
N GLY A 356 -30.21 -23.28 2.71
CA GLY A 356 -29.69 -22.29 1.78
C GLY A 356 -28.65 -21.34 2.39
N GLN A 357 -27.47 -21.24 1.77
CA GLN A 357 -26.54 -20.12 1.98
C GLN A 357 -26.50 -19.26 0.71
N LEU A 358 -26.93 -18.01 0.82
CA LEU A 358 -26.83 -17.03 -0.27
C LEU A 358 -25.79 -15.98 0.11
N ALA A 359 -24.91 -15.63 -0.83
CA ALA A 359 -23.96 -14.55 -0.65
C ALA A 359 -24.40 -13.33 -1.47
N ALA A 360 -24.84 -12.26 -0.80
CA ALA A 360 -25.06 -10.97 -1.44
C ALA A 360 -23.74 -10.19 -1.46
N ARG A 361 -23.42 -9.58 -2.61
CA ARG A 361 -22.20 -8.78 -2.80
C ARG A 361 -22.57 -7.35 -3.12
N GLY A 362 -22.28 -6.45 -2.17
CA GLY A 362 -22.50 -5.01 -2.31
C GLY A 362 -21.22 -4.21 -2.15
N ASN A 363 -21.21 -2.99 -2.68
CA ASN A 363 -20.29 -1.96 -2.23
C ASN A 363 -20.88 -1.32 -0.98
N VAL A 364 -20.10 -1.21 0.09
CA VAL A 364 -20.55 -0.57 1.34
C VAL A 364 -19.69 0.66 1.59
N CYS A 365 -20.34 1.81 1.72
CA CYS A 365 -19.71 3.03 2.20
C CYS A 365 -19.88 3.08 3.72
N ILE A 366 -18.82 2.75 4.46
CA ILE A 366 -18.83 2.85 5.93
C ILE A 366 -18.45 4.29 6.30
N LEU A 367 -19.45 5.09 6.66
CA LEU A 367 -19.21 6.40 7.26
C LEU A 367 -18.61 6.22 8.67
N PRO A 368 -17.56 6.97 9.05
CA PRO A 368 -16.90 6.82 10.34
C PRO A 368 -17.65 7.50 11.51
N GLN A 369 -18.81 8.09 11.25
CA GLN A 369 -19.66 8.80 12.19
C GLN A 369 -21.11 8.36 11.99
N ASP A 370 -21.92 8.51 13.04
CA ASP A 370 -23.35 8.21 12.99
C ASP A 370 -24.09 9.28 12.18
N ALA A 371 -24.64 8.88 11.03
CA ALA A 371 -25.35 9.79 10.12
C ALA A 371 -26.64 10.37 10.73
N SER A 372 -27.18 9.76 11.79
CA SER A 372 -28.34 10.31 12.53
C SER A 372 -28.03 11.60 13.30
N SER A 373 -26.76 12.00 13.39
CA SER A 373 -26.36 13.30 13.95
C SER A 373 -26.35 14.45 12.92
N PHE A 374 -26.66 14.17 11.65
CA PHE A 374 -26.70 15.14 10.54
C PHE A 374 -28.08 15.23 9.85
N LEU A 375 -29.08 14.50 10.36
CA LEU A 375 -30.49 14.52 9.93
C LEU A 375 -31.37 15.04 11.08
#